data_AF-A0A7K2FLC3-F1
#
_entry.id   AF-A0A7K2FLC3-F1
#
_cell.length_a   1.000
_cell.length_b   1.000
_cell.length_c   1.000
_cell.angle_alpha   90.00
_cell.angle_beta   90.00
_cell.angle_gamma   90.00
#
_symmetry.space_group_name_H-M   'P 1'
#
loop_
_entity.id
_entity.type
_entity.pdbx_description
1 polymer ?
#
loop_
_entity_poly.entity_id
_entity_poly.type
_entity_poly.pdbx_seq_one_letter_code
_entity_poly.pdbx_strand_id
1 'polypeptide(L)'
;MSPAAAQSPLRHDPRTAEVAAVEPVTLPPHRAEELLATLRAGEKVLALYHQGLGYAALTDDALILLGGETPTRVERPLTILRPAYGARQRVDVSVKGRRVAVWGSRIDASGGLVQRAGNPATGSLAGDPRTAVVAADETLSLSDDHRNVLLGELEPGEDVRALYHCGWGYAAFTRNGLVLLRGLVAPKAVRAPKPLRILRRTYGILNSVDLLIDGKPHKLHGSKIDPKGDRLQRMGDLLPADSPLRPHGRARFLTWIRRHPVLMSLAVVGALFAGSGAVSGGGHATARGGTDSVLDVPDFKGAELTAAVADARRHPWVSVSAVDASSDLRRVDLTTSGWRVCFQTPSRDESVRPSRRFLTLYAVPEQELCPTQLLGPRRIVMPDLIGRRFDDALRVLGDLDVAHTATWHAHTNRRLYDDRDLDDWRVCRQQPEPESEVSAWTQVDLWLIDPDTPCAQPSPSPKPKPKPKPKPKPNPNPEPESRPRPQPQYGSTTSGGTTGGSTGGGSSRSGSSTSGGSSTTSGGTSGGSSSTSGGTTSGTGSRPGTQFGQYCSPVGATATTTDGRPAKCFMGRDGQARWGYNSG
;
A
#
# COMPACT_ATOMS: atom_id res chain seq x y z
N MET A 1 -19.23 7.97 36.00
CA MET A 1 -19.21 7.21 37.27
C MET A 1 -17.86 7.40 37.92
N SER A 2 -17.80 7.68 39.22
CA SER A 2 -16.51 7.74 39.93
C SER A 2 -15.81 6.37 39.83
N PRO A 3 -14.47 6.32 39.61
CA PRO A 3 -13.72 5.06 39.58
C PRO A 3 -13.99 4.17 40.80
N ALA A 4 -14.28 4.78 41.95
CA ALA A 4 -14.61 4.09 43.19
C ALA A 4 -15.91 3.26 43.09
N ALA A 5 -16.91 3.71 42.34
CA ALA A 5 -18.18 3.00 42.22
C ALA A 5 -18.06 1.75 41.33
N ALA A 6 -17.19 1.79 40.31
CA ALA A 6 -17.02 0.68 39.38
C ALA A 6 -16.33 -0.54 40.02
N GLN A 7 -15.48 -0.31 41.04
CA GLN A 7 -14.76 -1.38 41.76
C GLN A 7 -15.49 -1.89 43.01
N SER A 8 -16.67 -1.36 43.34
CA SER A 8 -17.39 -1.73 44.57
C SER A 8 -17.56 -3.26 44.73
N PRO A 9 -18.00 -4.03 43.71
CA PRO A 9 -18.17 -5.48 43.86
C PRO A 9 -16.87 -6.21 44.24
N LEU A 10 -15.74 -5.80 43.63
CA LEU A 10 -14.44 -6.43 43.88
C LEU A 10 -13.87 -6.11 45.26
N ARG A 11 -14.25 -4.97 45.85
CA ARG A 11 -13.81 -4.57 47.19
C ARG A 11 -14.53 -5.32 48.31
N HIS A 12 -15.74 -5.83 48.04
CA HIS A 12 -16.53 -6.56 49.03
C HIS A 12 -16.33 -8.08 48.96
N ASP A 13 -15.79 -8.62 47.85
CA ASP A 13 -15.46 -10.05 47.76
C ASP A 13 -14.05 -10.31 48.33
N PRO A 14 -13.90 -11.19 49.35
CA PRO A 14 -12.61 -11.46 49.99
C PRO A 14 -11.55 -12.05 49.04
N ARG A 15 -11.96 -12.61 47.89
CA ARG A 15 -11.04 -13.16 46.87
C ARG A 15 -10.36 -12.08 46.04
N THR A 16 -10.92 -10.87 46.01
CA THR A 16 -10.45 -9.75 45.17
C THR A 16 -10.16 -8.47 45.94
N ALA A 17 -10.61 -8.37 47.19
CA ALA A 17 -10.56 -7.13 47.98
C ALA A 17 -9.15 -6.55 48.12
N GLU A 18 -8.14 -7.40 48.36
CA GLU A 18 -6.75 -6.97 48.50
C GLU A 18 -6.21 -6.34 47.21
N VAL A 19 -6.43 -6.99 46.07
CA VAL A 19 -6.00 -6.49 44.77
C VAL A 19 -6.77 -5.23 44.38
N ALA A 20 -8.09 -5.18 44.60
CA ALA A 20 -8.94 -4.03 44.30
C ALA A 20 -8.63 -2.79 45.14
N ALA A 21 -7.99 -2.96 46.31
CA ALA A 21 -7.54 -1.84 47.14
C ALA A 21 -6.30 -1.15 46.58
N VAL A 22 -5.44 -1.87 45.85
CA VAL A 22 -4.12 -1.40 45.42
C VAL A 22 -4.04 -1.13 43.92
N GLU A 23 -4.78 -1.89 43.09
CA GLU A 23 -4.70 -1.81 41.63
C GLU A 23 -5.45 -0.59 41.05
N PRO A 24 -4.78 0.24 40.22
CA PRO A 24 -5.43 1.31 39.47
C PRO A 24 -6.31 0.80 38.32
N VAL A 25 -6.18 -0.47 37.91
CA VAL A 25 -6.97 -1.06 36.83
C VAL A 25 -8.44 -1.05 37.21
N THR A 26 -9.22 -0.17 36.58
CA THR A 26 -10.64 -0.01 36.86
C THR A 26 -11.42 -0.95 35.93
N LEU A 27 -11.86 -2.09 36.46
CA LEU A 27 -12.76 -3.00 35.75
C LEU A 27 -14.15 -2.37 35.63
N PRO A 28 -14.78 -2.37 34.44
CA PRO A 28 -16.20 -2.06 34.32
C PRO A 28 -17.06 -2.99 35.19
N PRO A 29 -18.19 -2.53 35.75
CA PRO A 29 -19.01 -3.33 36.66
C PRO A 29 -19.38 -4.73 36.13
N HIS A 30 -19.81 -4.81 34.87
CA HIS A 30 -20.14 -6.10 34.23
C HIS A 30 -18.93 -7.05 34.16
N ARG A 31 -17.71 -6.52 33.94
CA ARG A 31 -16.49 -7.34 33.93
C ARG A 31 -16.06 -7.76 35.33
N ALA A 32 -16.33 -6.94 36.34
CA ALA A 32 -16.13 -7.32 37.74
C ALA A 32 -17.05 -8.49 38.13
N GLU A 33 -18.33 -8.44 37.76
CA GLU A 33 -19.28 -9.52 37.99
C GLU A 33 -18.88 -10.81 37.25
N GLU A 34 -18.50 -10.71 35.98
CA GLU A 34 -17.97 -11.83 35.20
C GLU A 34 -16.74 -12.47 35.85
N LEU A 35 -15.81 -11.66 36.37
CA LEU A 35 -14.64 -12.16 37.10
C LEU A 35 -15.06 -12.93 38.34
N LEU A 36 -15.92 -12.35 39.18
CA LEU A 36 -16.40 -12.97 40.42
C LEU A 36 -17.14 -14.29 40.18
N ALA A 37 -17.90 -14.37 39.08
CA ALA A 37 -18.60 -15.58 38.65
C ALA A 37 -17.65 -16.65 38.10
N THR A 38 -16.50 -16.26 37.54
CA THR A 38 -15.49 -17.18 36.98
C THR A 38 -14.54 -17.74 38.04
N LEU A 39 -14.35 -17.03 39.15
CA LEU A 39 -13.48 -17.47 40.26
C LEU A 39 -14.05 -18.72 40.95
N ARG A 40 -13.19 -19.73 41.15
CA ARG A 40 -13.54 -20.91 41.94
C ARG A 40 -13.62 -20.57 43.43
N ALA A 41 -14.23 -21.46 44.21
CA ALA A 41 -14.25 -21.33 45.66
C ALA A 41 -12.82 -21.37 46.23
N GLY A 42 -12.46 -20.38 47.04
CA GLY A 42 -11.13 -20.27 47.65
C GLY A 42 -10.03 -19.69 46.75
N GLU A 43 -10.30 -19.48 45.46
CA GLU A 43 -9.33 -18.91 44.52
C GLU A 43 -9.16 -17.40 44.75
N LYS A 44 -7.93 -16.93 44.94
CA LYS A 44 -7.62 -15.50 45.12
C LYS A 44 -7.08 -14.89 43.83
N VAL A 45 -7.45 -13.65 43.56
CA VAL A 45 -6.82 -12.84 42.52
C VAL A 45 -5.53 -12.27 43.08
N LEU A 46 -4.44 -12.43 42.33
CA LEU A 46 -3.10 -11.95 42.67
C LEU A 46 -2.78 -10.60 42.02
N ALA A 47 -3.30 -10.37 40.80
CA ALA A 47 -3.05 -9.14 40.05
C ALA A 47 -4.07 -8.95 38.92
N LEU A 48 -4.32 -7.69 38.54
CA LEU A 48 -5.17 -7.29 37.43
C LEU A 48 -4.34 -6.63 36.32
N TYR A 49 -4.59 -7.01 35.07
CA TYR A 49 -3.86 -6.55 33.90
C TYR A 49 -4.81 -5.99 32.84
N HIS A 50 -4.29 -5.10 32.00
CA HIS A 50 -4.85 -4.78 30.69
C HIS A 50 -4.46 -5.84 29.67
N GLN A 51 -5.38 -6.17 28.76
CA GLN A 51 -5.21 -7.17 27.71
C GLN A 51 -5.80 -6.68 26.39
N GLY A 52 -4.99 -6.02 25.55
CA GLY A 52 -5.52 -5.42 24.30
C GLY A 52 -6.53 -4.32 24.61
N LEU A 53 -7.79 -4.53 24.19
CA LEU A 53 -8.95 -3.71 24.54
C LEU A 53 -9.72 -4.23 25.77
N GLY A 54 -9.31 -5.37 26.33
CA GLY A 54 -9.94 -6.02 27.48
C GLY A 54 -9.06 -6.03 28.73
N TYR A 55 -9.38 -6.94 29.65
CA TYR A 55 -8.73 -7.10 30.95
C TYR A 55 -8.33 -8.56 31.19
N ALA A 56 -7.42 -8.78 32.12
CA ALA A 56 -7.08 -10.12 32.59
C ALA A 56 -6.85 -10.11 34.11
N ALA A 57 -7.17 -11.21 34.78
CA ALA A 57 -6.90 -11.41 36.20
C ALA A 57 -6.01 -12.65 36.37
N LEU A 58 -4.87 -12.49 37.02
CA LEU A 58 -4.03 -13.62 37.42
C LEU A 58 -4.50 -14.09 38.79
N THR A 59 -4.71 -15.39 38.95
CA THR A 59 -5.06 -16.05 40.21
C THR A 59 -3.96 -17.03 40.60
N ASP A 60 -4.11 -17.68 41.75
CA ASP A 60 -3.22 -18.75 42.18
C ASP A 60 -3.14 -19.90 41.16
N ASP A 61 -4.24 -20.22 40.48
CA ASP A 61 -4.36 -21.40 39.61
C ASP A 61 -4.39 -21.07 38.11
N ALA A 62 -4.78 -19.86 37.71
CA ALA A 62 -5.07 -19.55 36.32
C ALA A 62 -4.83 -18.08 35.94
N LEU A 63 -4.80 -17.83 34.64
CA LEU A 63 -5.01 -16.51 34.05
C LEU A 63 -6.42 -16.46 33.44
N ILE A 64 -7.27 -15.55 33.93
CA ILE A 64 -8.63 -15.34 33.44
C ILE A 64 -8.64 -14.12 32.51
N LEU A 65 -9.00 -14.31 31.24
CA LEU A 65 -9.15 -13.23 30.27
C LEU A 65 -10.61 -12.75 30.19
N LEU A 66 -10.81 -11.44 30.30
CA LEU A 66 -12.10 -10.74 30.38
C LEU A 66 -12.36 -9.84 29.16
N GLY A 67 -11.85 -10.23 27.97
CA GLY A 67 -11.97 -9.45 26.74
C GLY A 67 -13.03 -9.93 25.74
N GLY A 68 -13.55 -11.15 25.91
CA GLY A 68 -14.52 -11.77 24.99
C GLY A 68 -15.97 -11.64 25.46
N GLU A 69 -16.90 -12.30 24.74
CA GLU A 69 -18.28 -12.51 25.20
C GLU A 69 -18.33 -13.42 26.44
N THR A 70 -17.37 -14.34 26.56
CA THR A 70 -17.23 -15.22 27.71
C THR A 70 -15.81 -15.14 28.28
N PRO A 71 -15.65 -15.10 29.61
CA PRO A 71 -14.35 -15.19 30.26
C PRO A 71 -13.62 -16.46 29.83
N THR A 72 -12.33 -16.33 29.48
CA THR A 72 -11.49 -17.49 29.12
C THR A 72 -10.49 -17.76 30.23
N ARG A 73 -10.62 -18.93 30.87
CA ARG A 73 -9.67 -19.41 31.89
C ARG A 73 -8.52 -20.18 31.25
N VAL A 74 -7.29 -19.88 31.68
CA VAL A 74 -6.05 -20.53 31.24
C VAL A 74 -5.32 -21.05 32.47
N GLU A 75 -5.40 -22.36 32.71
CA GLU A 75 -4.77 -22.98 33.88
C GLU A 75 -3.24 -22.87 33.82
N ARG A 76 -2.58 -22.80 34.98
CA ARG A 76 -1.13 -22.83 35.11
C ARG A 76 -0.57 -24.25 34.88
N PRO A 77 0.71 -24.40 34.47
CA PRO A 77 1.65 -23.32 34.16
C PRO A 77 1.29 -22.64 32.83
N LEU A 78 1.33 -21.31 32.83
CA LEU A 78 1.13 -20.52 31.60
C LEU A 78 2.28 -20.78 30.61
N THR A 79 2.00 -20.69 29.32
CA THR A 79 3.07 -20.73 28.30
C THR A 79 3.52 -19.31 28.01
N ILE A 80 4.68 -18.90 28.55
CA ILE A 80 5.24 -17.56 28.37
C ILE A 80 5.95 -17.48 27.01
N LEU A 81 5.34 -16.77 26.07
CA LEU A 81 5.90 -16.56 24.73
C LEU A 81 7.02 -15.52 24.74
N ARG A 82 6.90 -14.50 25.59
CA ARG A 82 7.91 -13.45 25.75
C ARG A 82 7.89 -12.93 27.18
N PRO A 83 9.04 -12.90 27.89
CA PRO A 83 9.13 -12.31 29.22
C PRO A 83 8.88 -10.80 29.14
N ALA A 84 8.70 -10.13 30.29
CA ALA A 84 8.38 -8.71 30.34
C ALA A 84 9.31 -7.85 29.48
N TYR A 85 8.72 -7.01 28.63
CA TYR A 85 9.46 -6.14 27.72
C TYR A 85 8.82 -4.75 27.57
N GLY A 86 9.67 -3.79 27.18
CA GLY A 86 9.28 -2.41 26.91
C GLY A 86 8.90 -1.60 28.16
N ALA A 87 8.58 -0.33 27.96
CA ALA A 87 8.30 0.61 29.07
C ALA A 87 7.09 0.23 29.94
N ARG A 88 6.15 -0.57 29.40
CA ARG A 88 4.97 -1.06 30.12
C ARG A 88 5.12 -2.48 30.70
N GLN A 89 6.32 -3.06 30.60
CA GLN A 89 6.61 -4.41 31.09
C GLN A 89 5.60 -5.45 30.62
N ARG A 90 5.30 -5.43 29.33
CA ARG A 90 4.30 -6.30 28.70
C ARG A 90 4.80 -7.74 28.69
N VAL A 91 3.97 -8.69 29.08
CA VAL A 91 4.26 -10.13 29.01
C VAL A 91 3.35 -10.74 27.94
N ASP A 92 3.94 -11.53 27.02
CA ASP A 92 3.18 -12.25 26.01
C ASP A 92 2.99 -13.70 26.46
N VAL A 93 1.74 -14.16 26.55
CA VAL A 93 1.36 -15.53 26.92
C VAL A 93 0.62 -16.23 25.79
N SER A 94 0.73 -17.55 25.68
CA SER A 94 -0.03 -18.36 24.72
C SER A 94 -1.33 -18.83 25.34
N VAL A 95 -2.44 -18.50 24.70
CA VAL A 95 -3.78 -18.91 25.13
C VAL A 95 -4.45 -19.64 23.97
N LYS A 96 -4.61 -20.95 24.10
CA LYS A 96 -5.13 -21.83 23.02
C LYS A 96 -4.39 -21.60 21.70
N GLY A 97 -3.06 -21.47 21.75
CA GLY A 97 -2.20 -21.22 20.59
C GLY A 97 -2.18 -19.76 20.08
N ARG A 98 -2.94 -18.85 20.68
CA ARG A 98 -2.95 -17.43 20.31
C ARG A 98 -2.09 -16.61 21.27
N ARG A 99 -1.30 -15.67 20.74
CA ARG A 99 -0.56 -14.69 21.55
C ARG A 99 -1.54 -13.73 22.20
N VAL A 100 -1.47 -13.61 23.52
CA VAL A 100 -2.18 -12.61 24.32
C VAL A 100 -1.14 -11.80 25.10
N ALA A 101 -1.19 -10.48 24.95
CA ALA A 101 -0.31 -9.57 25.69
C ALA A 101 -1.05 -9.04 26.93
N VAL A 102 -0.41 -9.14 28.10
CA VAL A 102 -0.90 -8.58 29.36
C VAL A 102 0.09 -7.55 29.91
N TRP A 103 -0.40 -6.45 30.48
CA TRP A 103 0.43 -5.38 31.05
C TRP A 103 -0.34 -4.52 32.06
N GLY A 104 0.37 -3.65 32.79
CA GLY A 104 -0.25 -2.54 33.52
C GLY A 104 -0.80 -2.85 34.91
N SER A 105 -0.44 -4.00 35.49
CA SER A 105 -0.65 -4.28 36.92
C SER A 105 0.31 -3.43 37.74
N ARG A 106 -0.17 -2.77 38.80
CA ARG A 106 0.68 -2.06 39.78
C ARG A 106 1.33 -3.03 40.76
N ILE A 107 0.63 -4.09 41.14
CA ILE A 107 1.16 -5.15 42.02
C ILE A 107 2.26 -5.93 41.28
N ASP A 108 2.07 -6.18 39.98
CA ASP A 108 3.05 -6.82 39.11
C ASP A 108 3.68 -5.85 38.09
N ALA A 109 4.22 -4.73 38.59
CA ALA A 109 4.79 -3.70 37.72
C ALA A 109 5.90 -4.22 36.79
N SER A 110 6.63 -5.27 37.19
CA SER A 110 7.68 -5.90 36.37
C SER A 110 7.20 -7.05 35.49
N GLY A 111 5.92 -7.44 35.54
CA GLY A 111 5.42 -8.66 34.90
C GLY A 111 6.03 -9.96 35.46
N GLY A 112 6.57 -9.91 36.69
CA GLY A 112 7.27 -11.02 37.33
C GLY A 112 6.33 -12.09 37.88
N LEU A 113 5.13 -11.72 38.35
CA LEU A 113 4.10 -12.67 38.79
C LEU A 113 3.59 -13.48 37.60
N VAL A 114 3.26 -12.84 36.47
CA VAL A 114 2.85 -13.57 35.25
C VAL A 114 3.95 -14.50 34.77
N GLN A 115 5.20 -14.05 34.77
CA GLN A 115 6.34 -14.88 34.34
C GLN A 115 6.54 -16.10 35.26
N ARG A 116 6.52 -15.93 36.58
CA ARG A 116 6.59 -17.05 37.54
C ARG A 116 5.36 -17.96 37.47
N ALA A 117 4.24 -17.45 36.94
CA ALA A 117 3.05 -18.24 36.73
C ALA A 117 3.14 -19.21 35.55
N GLY A 118 4.17 -19.09 34.71
CA GLY A 118 4.33 -19.92 33.54
C GLY A 118 5.73 -20.48 33.33
N ASN A 119 5.82 -21.38 32.37
CA ASN A 119 7.08 -21.85 31.82
C ASN A 119 7.38 -21.03 30.55
N PRO A 120 8.64 -20.61 30.33
CA PRO A 120 9.04 -20.09 29.03
C PRO A 120 8.69 -21.12 27.96
N ALA A 121 8.05 -20.68 26.88
CA ALA A 121 7.74 -21.55 25.76
C ALA A 121 9.04 -22.21 25.30
N THR A 122 9.13 -23.53 25.47
CA THR A 122 10.30 -24.33 25.05
C THR A 122 10.51 -24.29 23.54
N GLY A 123 9.51 -23.80 22.80
CA GLY A 123 9.65 -23.26 21.46
C GLY A 123 10.18 -21.82 21.44
N SER A 124 11.31 -21.53 22.08
CA SER A 124 12.12 -20.35 21.76
C SER A 124 13.26 -20.79 20.83
N LEU A 125 13.74 -19.91 19.95
CA LEU A 125 15.01 -20.12 19.22
C LEU A 125 16.17 -20.48 20.16
N ALA A 126 16.03 -20.26 21.47
CA ALA A 126 16.97 -20.64 22.51
C ALA A 126 17.14 -22.18 22.68
N GLY A 127 16.14 -22.98 22.28
CA GLY A 127 16.19 -24.44 22.47
C GLY A 127 17.11 -25.17 21.49
N ASP A 128 17.33 -24.62 20.29
CA ASP A 128 18.28 -25.17 19.31
C ASP A 128 19.58 -24.35 19.37
N PRO A 129 20.75 -24.98 19.64
CA PRO A 129 22.02 -24.28 19.75
C PRO A 129 22.38 -23.48 18.48
N ARG A 130 21.87 -23.86 17.30
CA ARG A 130 22.09 -23.15 16.03
C ARG A 130 21.38 -21.80 15.98
N THR A 131 20.33 -21.60 16.78
CA THR A 131 19.57 -20.34 16.82
C THR A 131 19.67 -19.61 18.16
N ALA A 132 20.27 -20.25 19.17
CA ALA A 132 20.30 -19.75 20.54
C ALA A 132 21.00 -18.40 20.70
N VAL A 133 22.12 -18.17 20.00
CA VAL A 133 22.86 -16.89 20.04
C VAL A 133 21.97 -15.74 19.57
N VAL A 134 21.17 -15.96 18.54
CA VAL A 134 20.28 -14.94 18.00
C VAL A 134 19.06 -14.76 18.90
N ALA A 135 18.54 -15.85 19.47
CA ALA A 135 17.42 -15.83 20.40
C ALA A 135 17.68 -14.98 21.65
N ALA A 136 18.92 -14.99 22.14
CA ALA A 136 19.31 -14.28 23.36
C ALA A 136 19.34 -12.76 23.15
N ASP A 137 19.81 -12.31 21.99
CA ASP A 137 20.11 -10.89 21.77
C ASP A 137 19.14 -10.15 20.84
N GLU A 138 18.39 -10.85 19.99
CA GLU A 138 17.41 -10.26 19.07
C GLU A 138 16.06 -9.97 19.71
N THR A 139 15.47 -8.84 19.30
CA THR A 139 14.08 -8.49 19.65
C THR A 139 13.06 -9.14 18.70
N LEU A 140 13.51 -9.69 17.57
CA LEU A 140 12.66 -10.32 16.57
C LEU A 140 12.33 -11.76 16.98
N SER A 141 11.05 -12.04 17.23
CA SER A 141 10.57 -13.41 17.46
C SER A 141 10.05 -14.00 16.15
N LEU A 142 10.71 -15.06 15.65
CA LEU A 142 10.14 -15.91 14.60
C LEU A 142 8.95 -16.71 15.16
N SER A 143 7.89 -16.88 14.35
CA SER A 143 6.84 -17.86 14.69
C SER A 143 7.42 -19.27 14.67
N ASP A 144 6.76 -20.21 15.35
CA ASP A 144 7.22 -21.60 15.38
C ASP A 144 7.29 -22.22 13.98
N ASP A 145 6.32 -21.92 13.11
CA ASP A 145 6.35 -22.38 11.71
C ASP A 145 7.56 -21.81 10.93
N HIS A 146 7.85 -20.51 11.08
CA HIS A 146 9.02 -19.91 10.44
C HIS A 146 10.33 -20.51 10.98
N ARG A 147 10.35 -20.87 12.26
CA ARG A 147 11.51 -21.52 12.88
C ARG A 147 11.70 -22.93 12.36
N ASN A 148 10.66 -23.75 12.32
CA ASN A 148 10.75 -25.13 11.84
C ASN A 148 11.26 -25.16 10.39
N VAL A 149 10.74 -24.26 9.56
CA VAL A 149 11.17 -24.10 8.16
C VAL A 149 12.61 -23.59 8.07
N LEU A 150 13.01 -22.66 8.94
CA LEU A 150 14.41 -22.21 9.01
C LEU A 150 15.34 -23.35 9.42
N LEU A 151 15.03 -24.08 10.50
CA LEU A 151 15.86 -25.17 11.02
C LEU A 151 16.01 -26.33 10.02
N GLY A 152 15.00 -26.57 9.18
CA GLY A 152 15.06 -27.54 8.08
C GLY A 152 15.93 -27.08 6.90
N GLU A 153 16.08 -25.76 6.70
CA GLU A 153 16.96 -25.19 5.67
C GLU A 153 18.43 -25.06 6.13
N LEU A 154 18.67 -24.99 7.45
CA LEU A 154 20.02 -24.88 8.00
C LEU A 154 20.77 -26.21 7.86
N GLU A 155 21.99 -26.14 7.33
CA GLU A 155 22.89 -27.28 7.27
C GLU A 155 23.35 -27.71 8.67
N PRO A 156 23.78 -28.98 8.85
CA PRO A 156 24.37 -29.42 10.12
C PRO A 156 25.55 -28.53 10.54
N GLY A 157 25.47 -27.95 11.73
CA GLY A 157 26.51 -27.04 12.26
C GLY A 157 26.42 -25.59 11.74
N GLU A 158 25.45 -25.26 10.89
CA GLU A 158 25.18 -23.90 10.46
C GLU A 158 24.41 -23.14 11.56
N ASP A 159 24.99 -22.04 12.05
CA ASP A 159 24.39 -21.14 13.03
C ASP A 159 23.79 -19.90 12.35
N VAL A 160 22.66 -19.43 12.90
CA VAL A 160 22.12 -18.12 12.56
C VAL A 160 22.92 -17.07 13.33
N ARG A 161 23.34 -16.01 12.63
CA ARG A 161 24.20 -14.94 13.15
C ARG A 161 23.48 -13.60 13.32
N ALA A 162 22.37 -13.40 12.60
CA ALA A 162 21.52 -12.22 12.68
C ALA A 162 20.15 -12.50 12.03
N LEU A 163 19.09 -11.82 12.49
CA LEU A 163 17.75 -11.85 11.88
C LEU A 163 17.33 -10.45 11.43
N TYR A 164 16.79 -10.37 10.22
CA TYR A 164 16.32 -9.12 9.62
C TYR A 164 14.83 -9.21 9.27
N HIS A 165 14.15 -8.07 9.28
CA HIS A 165 12.78 -7.97 8.76
C HIS A 165 12.81 -7.49 7.30
N CYS A 166 12.07 -8.16 6.41
CA CYS A 166 12.06 -7.83 4.96
C CYS A 166 10.72 -7.29 4.44
N GLY A 167 9.91 -6.72 5.34
CA GLY A 167 8.60 -6.10 5.04
C GLY A 167 7.45 -7.10 4.95
N TRP A 168 7.70 -8.31 4.45
CA TRP A 168 6.69 -9.39 4.28
C TRP A 168 7.07 -10.70 4.96
N GLY A 169 8.14 -10.71 5.75
CA GLY A 169 8.70 -11.90 6.37
C GLY A 169 10.04 -11.59 7.02
N TYR A 170 10.89 -12.60 7.10
CA TYR A 170 12.17 -12.53 7.79
C TYR A 170 13.32 -12.94 6.88
N ALA A 171 14.53 -12.54 7.22
CA ALA A 171 15.74 -13.06 6.61
C ALA A 171 16.73 -13.45 7.71
N ALA A 172 17.14 -14.71 7.71
CA ALA A 172 18.13 -15.25 8.64
C ALA A 172 19.50 -15.22 7.97
N PHE A 173 20.42 -14.46 8.52
CA PHE A 173 21.80 -14.42 8.07
C PHE A 173 22.60 -15.46 8.83
N THR A 174 23.30 -16.32 8.11
CA THR A 174 24.00 -17.49 8.63
C THR A 174 25.45 -17.51 8.16
N ARG A 175 26.26 -18.49 8.58
CA ARG A 175 27.58 -18.73 7.97
C ARG A 175 27.49 -19.06 6.48
N ASN A 176 26.48 -19.83 6.09
CA ASN A 176 26.38 -20.33 4.70
C ASN A 176 25.52 -19.45 3.79
N GLY A 177 25.02 -18.31 4.25
CA GLY A 177 24.39 -17.32 3.38
C GLY A 177 23.31 -16.50 4.05
N LEU A 178 22.32 -16.12 3.26
CA LEU A 178 21.11 -15.47 3.73
C LEU A 178 19.92 -16.37 3.37
N VAL A 179 19.14 -16.78 4.35
CA VAL A 179 17.92 -17.56 4.16
C VAL A 179 16.72 -16.61 4.28
N LEU A 180 15.97 -16.46 3.20
CA LEU A 180 14.72 -15.70 3.20
C LEU A 180 13.57 -16.59 3.67
N LEU A 181 12.84 -16.14 4.68
CA LEU A 181 11.64 -16.78 5.18
C LEU A 181 10.42 -15.97 4.72
N ARG A 182 9.60 -16.56 3.84
CA ARG A 182 8.43 -15.90 3.23
C ARG A 182 7.15 -16.67 3.53
N GLY A 183 6.04 -15.94 3.63
CA GLY A 183 4.70 -16.51 3.75
C GLY A 183 4.24 -16.60 5.21
N LEU A 184 3.17 -15.87 5.55
CA LEU A 184 2.64 -15.86 6.92
C LEU A 184 1.87 -17.13 7.29
N VAL A 185 1.20 -17.75 6.31
CA VAL A 185 0.34 -18.93 6.53
C VAL A 185 1.07 -20.24 6.28
N ALA A 186 1.95 -20.27 5.29
CA ALA A 186 2.77 -21.43 4.95
C ALA A 186 4.20 -20.95 4.68
N PRO A 187 5.03 -20.85 5.74
CA PRO A 187 6.38 -20.32 5.61
C PRO A 187 7.21 -21.19 4.66
N LYS A 188 8.00 -20.54 3.81
CA LYS A 188 8.98 -21.18 2.94
C LYS A 188 10.33 -20.51 3.15
N ALA A 189 11.36 -21.32 3.32
CA ALA A 189 12.74 -20.88 3.32
C ALA A 189 13.29 -20.93 1.88
N VAL A 190 14.03 -19.90 1.49
CA VAL A 190 14.77 -19.85 0.23
C VAL A 190 16.14 -19.27 0.51
N ARG A 191 17.19 -20.05 0.27
CA ARG A 191 18.57 -19.57 0.40
C ARG A 191 18.95 -18.67 -0.76
N ALA A 192 19.43 -17.47 -0.45
CA ALA A 192 19.94 -16.54 -1.44
C ALA A 192 21.31 -17.01 -1.94
N PRO A 193 21.58 -16.92 -3.26
CA PRO A 193 22.86 -17.32 -3.83
C PRO A 193 24.00 -16.41 -3.32
N LYS A 194 25.18 -17.00 -3.12
CA LYS A 194 26.42 -16.28 -2.82
C LYS A 194 27.19 -15.93 -4.11
N PRO A 195 27.94 -14.80 -4.16
CA PRO A 195 27.97 -13.74 -3.16
C PRO A 195 26.68 -12.90 -3.16
N LEU A 196 26.32 -12.34 -2.00
CA LEU A 196 25.14 -11.48 -1.91
C LEU A 196 25.36 -10.20 -2.71
N ARG A 197 24.42 -9.81 -3.57
CA ARG A 197 24.54 -8.57 -4.34
C ARG A 197 23.91 -7.42 -3.58
N ILE A 198 24.74 -6.53 -3.04
CA ILE A 198 24.28 -5.40 -2.22
C ILE A 198 24.03 -4.21 -3.14
N LEU A 199 22.79 -3.74 -3.19
CA LEU A 199 22.39 -2.57 -3.99
C LEU A 199 22.77 -1.27 -3.27
N ARG A 200 22.65 -1.24 -1.94
CA ARG A 200 22.96 -0.05 -1.13
C ARG A 200 23.47 -0.46 0.24
N ARG A 201 24.56 0.19 0.68
CA ARG A 201 25.03 0.13 2.08
C ARG A 201 23.94 0.64 3.01
N THR A 202 24.04 0.27 4.29
CA THR A 202 23.08 0.71 5.30
C THR A 202 22.83 2.21 5.24
N TYR A 203 21.54 2.57 5.27
CA TYR A 203 21.12 3.95 5.17
C TYR A 203 19.80 4.20 5.92
N GLY A 204 19.60 5.47 6.28
CA GLY A 204 18.39 5.95 6.95
C GLY A 204 18.30 5.56 8.43
N ILE A 205 17.29 6.11 9.10
CA ILE A 205 17.06 5.99 10.55
C ILE A 205 16.83 4.53 10.98
N LEU A 206 16.29 3.70 10.08
CA LEU A 206 16.01 2.27 10.34
C LEU A 206 17.16 1.34 9.96
N ASN A 207 18.33 1.89 9.60
CA ASN A 207 19.52 1.18 9.15
C ASN A 207 19.21 0.04 8.15
N SER A 208 18.54 0.38 7.05
CA SER A 208 18.13 -0.62 6.07
C SER A 208 19.22 -0.91 5.05
N VAL A 209 19.33 -2.18 4.62
CA VAL A 209 20.19 -2.65 3.52
C VAL A 209 19.32 -3.09 2.34
N ASP A 210 19.65 -2.64 1.13
CA ASP A 210 19.00 -3.12 -0.09
C ASP A 210 19.86 -4.23 -0.72
N LEU A 211 19.28 -5.41 -0.94
CA LEU A 211 19.91 -6.57 -1.55
C LEU A 211 19.19 -6.93 -2.86
N LEU A 212 19.91 -7.52 -3.81
CA LEU A 212 19.34 -8.12 -5.00
C LEU A 212 19.37 -9.64 -4.87
N ILE A 213 18.19 -10.26 -4.77
CA ILE A 213 18.03 -11.71 -4.63
C ILE A 213 17.13 -12.17 -5.77
N ASP A 214 17.61 -13.12 -6.58
CA ASP A 214 16.94 -13.61 -7.80
C ASP A 214 16.49 -12.49 -8.74
N GLY A 215 17.35 -11.47 -8.91
CA GLY A 215 17.07 -10.30 -9.75
C GLY A 215 16.01 -9.35 -9.18
N LYS A 216 15.55 -9.55 -7.94
CA LYS A 216 14.55 -8.69 -7.29
C LYS A 216 15.17 -7.93 -6.11
N PRO A 217 14.89 -6.62 -5.97
CA PRO A 217 15.35 -5.86 -4.82
C PRO A 217 14.55 -6.24 -3.57
N HIS A 218 15.28 -6.48 -2.49
CA HIS A 218 14.80 -6.77 -1.15
C HIS A 218 15.40 -5.78 -0.16
N LYS A 219 14.54 -5.09 0.58
CA LYS A 219 14.93 -4.19 1.65
C LYS A 219 14.92 -4.96 2.96
N LEU A 220 16.08 -5.06 3.61
CA LEU A 220 16.22 -5.64 4.94
C LEU A 220 16.36 -4.51 5.95
N HIS A 221 15.57 -4.57 7.02
CA HIS A 221 15.66 -3.65 8.16
C HIS A 221 16.56 -4.26 9.22
N GLY A 222 17.47 -3.45 9.76
CA GLY A 222 18.60 -3.86 10.59
C GLY A 222 18.24 -4.83 11.73
N SER A 223 19.16 -5.75 11.97
CA SER A 223 19.19 -6.69 13.09
C SER A 223 19.68 -5.96 14.34
N LYS A 224 19.27 -6.35 15.55
CA LYS A 224 19.85 -5.75 16.77
C LYS A 224 21.33 -6.15 16.93
N ILE A 225 21.69 -7.35 16.48
CA ILE A 225 23.06 -7.89 16.49
C ILE A 225 23.91 -7.30 15.35
N ASP A 226 23.27 -6.91 14.24
CA ASP A 226 23.92 -6.24 13.10
C ASP A 226 23.14 -4.99 12.65
N PRO A 227 23.11 -3.93 13.49
CA PRO A 227 22.28 -2.77 13.24
C PRO A 227 22.72 -2.02 12.00
N LYS A 228 24.04 -2.00 11.71
CA LYS A 228 24.60 -1.35 10.53
C LYS A 228 24.77 -2.30 9.34
N GLY A 229 24.26 -3.54 9.43
CA GLY A 229 24.37 -4.51 8.35
C GLY A 229 25.82 -4.78 7.93
N ASP A 230 26.79 -4.60 8.83
CA ASP A 230 28.22 -4.74 8.55
C ASP A 230 28.60 -6.22 8.35
N ARG A 231 27.88 -7.15 8.98
CA ARG A 231 28.05 -8.59 8.73
C ARG A 231 27.49 -8.96 7.36
N LEU A 232 26.30 -8.42 7.02
CA LEU A 232 25.73 -8.57 5.68
C LEU A 232 26.67 -8.02 4.59
N GLN A 233 27.24 -6.84 4.83
CA GLN A 233 28.17 -6.20 3.90
C GLN A 233 29.44 -7.01 3.66
N ARG A 234 29.96 -7.69 4.68
CA ARG A 234 31.15 -8.56 4.54
C ARG A 234 30.93 -9.81 3.71
N MET A 235 29.68 -10.26 3.52
CA MET A 235 29.36 -11.45 2.72
C MET A 235 28.88 -11.14 1.29
N GLY A 236 28.80 -9.86 0.94
CA GLY A 236 28.25 -9.44 -0.34
C GLY A 236 29.10 -8.41 -1.07
N ASP A 237 28.93 -8.38 -2.38
CA ASP A 237 29.56 -7.39 -3.23
C ASP A 237 28.64 -6.19 -3.38
N LEU A 238 29.16 -5.00 -3.07
CA LEU A 238 28.45 -3.76 -3.34
C LEU A 238 28.45 -3.52 -4.85
N LEU A 239 27.26 -3.55 -5.45
CA LEU A 239 27.11 -3.24 -6.87
C LEU A 239 27.55 -1.81 -7.14
N PRO A 240 28.25 -1.51 -8.27
CA PRO A 240 28.62 -0.16 -8.65
C PRO A 240 27.43 0.80 -8.70
N ALA A 241 27.68 2.09 -8.47
CA ALA A 241 26.63 3.11 -8.36
C ALA A 241 25.84 3.31 -9.65
N ASP A 242 26.48 3.05 -10.79
CA ASP A 242 26.00 3.10 -12.16
C ASP A 242 25.38 1.78 -12.64
N SER A 243 25.31 0.75 -11.79
CA SER A 243 24.74 -0.55 -12.17
C SER A 243 23.26 -0.38 -12.59
N PRO A 244 22.86 -0.90 -13.77
CA PRO A 244 21.46 -0.84 -14.23
C PRO A 244 20.50 -1.62 -13.34
N LEU A 245 21.04 -2.47 -12.45
CA LEU A 245 20.28 -3.23 -11.47
C LEU A 245 19.90 -2.39 -10.23
N ARG A 246 20.48 -1.19 -10.06
CA ARG A 246 20.06 -0.24 -9.01
C ARG A 246 18.81 0.50 -9.48
N PRO A 247 17.64 0.28 -8.85
CA PRO A 247 16.42 0.93 -9.30
C PRO A 247 16.53 2.46 -9.18
N HIS A 248 16.27 3.18 -10.28
CA HIS A 248 16.20 4.65 -10.27
C HIS A 248 15.09 5.14 -9.33
N GLY A 249 15.25 6.34 -8.74
CA GLY A 249 14.37 6.86 -7.67
C GLY A 249 12.87 6.76 -7.97
N ARG A 250 12.48 6.97 -9.24
CA ARG A 250 11.09 6.94 -9.70
C ARG A 250 10.48 5.53 -9.73
N ALA A 251 11.25 4.51 -10.09
CA ALA A 251 10.80 3.12 -10.07
C ALA A 251 10.66 2.58 -8.63
N ARG A 252 11.45 3.11 -7.69
CA ARG A 252 11.45 2.71 -6.27
C ARG A 252 10.15 3.07 -5.57
N PHE A 253 9.63 4.27 -5.78
CA PHE A 253 8.39 4.72 -5.14
C PHE A 253 7.18 3.90 -5.59
N LEU A 254 7.07 3.64 -6.91
CA LEU A 254 6.00 2.79 -7.46
C LEU A 254 6.07 1.35 -6.98
N THR A 255 7.28 0.79 -6.82
CA THR A 255 7.46 -0.58 -6.32
C THR A 255 7.19 -0.68 -4.82
N TRP A 256 7.51 0.36 -4.05
CA TRP A 256 7.22 0.43 -2.61
C TRP A 256 5.71 0.60 -2.34
N ILE A 257 5.02 1.50 -3.07
CA ILE A 257 3.56 1.69 -2.97
C ILE A 257 2.81 0.40 -3.29
N ARG A 258 3.16 -0.28 -4.39
CA ARG A 258 2.52 -1.56 -4.77
C ARG A 258 2.74 -2.68 -3.75
N ARG A 259 3.72 -2.54 -2.86
CA ARG A 259 4.13 -3.58 -1.90
C ARG A 259 3.78 -3.27 -0.45
N HIS A 260 3.14 -2.15 -0.11
CA HIS A 260 2.77 -1.84 1.27
C HIS A 260 1.36 -1.20 1.42
N PRO A 261 0.28 -1.88 0.98
CA PRO A 261 -1.07 -1.33 1.06
C PRO A 261 -1.55 -1.12 2.51
N VAL A 262 -1.05 -1.91 3.48
CA VAL A 262 -1.53 -1.91 4.88
C VAL A 262 -0.86 -0.83 5.75
N LEU A 263 0.36 -0.40 5.43
CA LEU A 263 1.08 0.61 6.22
C LEU A 263 0.54 2.04 5.99
N MET A 264 -0.19 2.28 4.91
CA MET A 264 -0.86 3.57 4.67
C MET A 264 -2.14 3.74 5.51
N SER A 265 -2.71 2.65 6.05
CA SER A 265 -3.92 2.72 6.89
C SER A 265 -3.64 3.12 8.34
N LEU A 266 -2.38 3.05 8.81
CA LEU A 266 -2.03 3.29 10.22
C LEU A 266 -1.41 4.67 10.50
N ALA A 267 -1.06 5.45 9.47
CA ALA A 267 -0.50 6.78 9.66
C ALA A 267 -1.54 7.88 9.99
N VAL A 268 -2.84 7.58 9.89
CA VAL A 268 -3.93 8.56 10.12
C VAL A 268 -4.67 8.36 11.47
N VAL A 269 -4.41 7.28 12.22
CA VAL A 269 -5.20 6.94 13.42
C VAL A 269 -4.60 7.50 14.73
N GLY A 270 -3.55 8.33 14.65
CA GLY A 270 -2.77 8.75 15.82
C GLY A 270 -3.31 9.88 16.69
N ALA A 271 -4.44 10.54 16.36
CA ALA A 271 -4.80 11.79 17.04
C ALA A 271 -6.31 12.08 17.14
N LEU A 272 -7.13 11.20 17.70
CA LEU A 272 -8.49 11.57 18.14
C LEU A 272 -8.98 10.71 19.30
N PHE A 273 -8.63 11.04 20.55
CA PHE A 273 -9.46 10.75 21.73
C PHE A 273 -9.19 11.76 22.85
N ALA A 274 -9.85 12.92 22.78
CA ALA A 274 -10.19 13.74 23.94
C ALA A 274 -11.34 14.70 23.56
N GLY A 275 -12.46 14.62 24.28
CA GLY A 275 -13.45 15.71 24.33
C GLY A 275 -14.90 15.32 24.03
N SER A 276 -15.71 15.32 25.10
CA SER A 276 -17.16 15.60 25.15
C SER A 276 -18.10 14.50 24.63
N GLY A 277 -19.24 14.18 25.23
CA GLY A 277 -20.01 14.80 26.31
C GLY A 277 -21.44 14.24 26.16
N ALA A 278 -22.02 13.78 27.26
CA ALA A 278 -23.28 13.05 27.26
C ALA A 278 -24.48 13.94 26.87
N VAL A 279 -25.28 13.50 25.90
CA VAL A 279 -26.68 13.94 25.73
C VAL A 279 -27.57 12.71 25.86
N SER A 280 -28.39 12.76 26.89
CA SER A 280 -29.41 11.77 27.24
C SER A 280 -30.64 11.97 26.37
N GLY A 281 -31.11 10.90 25.73
CA GLY A 281 -32.37 10.86 24.98
C GLY A 281 -32.86 9.42 24.88
N GLY A 282 -33.71 9.01 25.83
CA GLY A 282 -34.29 7.67 25.89
C GLY A 282 -35.30 7.44 24.77
N GLY A 283 -35.07 6.40 23.98
CA GLY A 283 -36.05 5.80 23.07
C GLY A 283 -35.82 4.30 23.05
N HIS A 284 -36.75 3.55 23.64
CA HIS A 284 -36.77 2.08 23.54
C HIS A 284 -36.97 1.68 22.07
N ALA A 285 -35.88 1.24 21.43
CA ALA A 285 -35.94 0.57 20.14
C ALA A 285 -35.96 -0.94 20.38
N THR A 286 -37.10 -1.56 20.08
CA THR A 286 -37.28 -2.99 19.95
C THR A 286 -36.34 -3.53 18.88
N ALA A 287 -35.38 -4.38 19.27
CA ALA A 287 -34.47 -5.05 18.37
C ALA A 287 -35.23 -6.08 17.51
N ARG A 288 -35.68 -5.67 16.33
CA ARG A 288 -36.00 -6.62 15.25
C ARG A 288 -34.69 -7.22 14.77
N GLY A 289 -34.59 -8.55 14.82
CA GLY A 289 -33.53 -9.31 14.16
C GLY A 289 -33.56 -9.04 12.66
N GLY A 290 -32.82 -8.02 12.23
CA GLY A 290 -32.60 -7.70 10.83
C GLY A 290 -31.66 -8.74 10.26
N THR A 291 -32.14 -9.50 9.28
CA THR A 291 -31.30 -10.35 8.45
C THR A 291 -30.17 -9.49 7.87
N ASP A 292 -28.92 -9.96 8.03
CA ASP A 292 -27.69 -9.31 7.55
C ASP A 292 -27.64 -9.31 6.00
N SER A 293 -28.51 -8.51 5.39
CA SER A 293 -28.70 -8.44 3.96
C SER A 293 -27.62 -7.61 3.29
N VAL A 294 -27.27 -8.04 2.07
CA VAL A 294 -26.40 -7.27 1.18
C VAL A 294 -27.20 -6.06 0.70
N LEU A 295 -26.59 -4.88 0.82
CA LEU A 295 -27.11 -3.59 0.40
C LEU A 295 -26.27 -3.06 -0.77
N ASP A 296 -26.94 -2.69 -1.86
CA ASP A 296 -26.33 -1.87 -2.91
C ASP A 296 -26.19 -0.44 -2.38
N VAL A 297 -24.95 0.07 -2.35
CA VAL A 297 -24.66 1.31 -1.64
C VAL A 297 -25.32 2.51 -2.35
N PRO A 298 -26.12 3.33 -1.67
CA PRO A 298 -26.72 4.52 -2.28
C PRO A 298 -25.66 5.50 -2.80
N ASP A 299 -25.98 6.25 -3.85
CA ASP A 299 -25.13 7.33 -4.37
C ASP A 299 -25.38 8.63 -3.59
N PHE A 300 -24.41 9.03 -2.79
CA PHE A 300 -24.42 10.26 -2.02
C PHE A 300 -23.72 11.41 -2.76
N LYS A 301 -23.11 11.18 -3.93
CA LYS A 301 -22.38 12.22 -4.65
C LYS A 301 -23.29 13.38 -5.06
N GLY A 302 -22.91 14.59 -4.67
CA GLY A 302 -23.63 15.83 -4.94
C GLY A 302 -24.68 16.18 -3.90
N ALA A 303 -25.01 15.27 -2.97
CA ALA A 303 -25.95 15.54 -1.89
C ALA A 303 -25.35 16.49 -0.84
N GLU A 304 -26.22 17.24 -0.16
CA GLU A 304 -25.85 17.94 1.07
C GLU A 304 -25.40 16.91 2.12
N LEU A 305 -24.30 17.18 2.82
CA LEU A 305 -23.72 16.25 3.78
C LEU A 305 -24.70 15.81 4.86
N THR A 306 -25.47 16.75 5.42
CA THR A 306 -26.46 16.47 6.48
C THR A 306 -27.55 15.52 6.00
N ALA A 307 -28.05 15.72 4.78
CA ALA A 307 -29.03 14.85 4.13
C ALA A 307 -28.45 13.47 3.81
N ALA A 308 -27.22 13.41 3.29
CA ALA A 308 -26.52 12.15 3.01
C ALA A 308 -26.29 11.33 4.29
N VAL A 309 -25.91 11.97 5.40
CA VAL A 309 -25.75 11.31 6.70
C VAL A 309 -27.09 10.81 7.24
N ALA A 310 -28.15 11.61 7.13
CA ALA A 310 -29.49 11.21 7.57
C ALA A 310 -29.99 9.99 6.79
N ASP A 311 -29.74 9.96 5.48
CA ASP A 311 -30.12 8.84 4.62
C ASP A 311 -29.27 7.59 4.89
N ALA A 312 -27.95 7.74 5.02
CA ALA A 312 -27.06 6.64 5.37
C ALA A 312 -27.45 5.98 6.70
N ARG A 313 -27.86 6.75 7.71
CA ARG A 313 -28.28 6.24 9.03
C ARG A 313 -29.55 5.39 9.00
N ARG A 314 -30.30 5.36 7.89
CA ARG A 314 -31.42 4.41 7.72
C ARG A 314 -30.94 2.96 7.53
N HIS A 315 -29.66 2.76 7.23
CA HIS A 315 -29.04 1.46 7.04
C HIS A 315 -28.12 1.11 8.22
N PRO A 316 -27.92 -0.19 8.51
CA PRO A 316 -27.19 -0.64 9.70
C PRO A 316 -25.66 -0.59 9.51
N TRP A 317 -25.11 0.54 9.06
CA TRP A 317 -23.66 0.72 8.96
C TRP A 317 -22.98 0.62 10.33
N VAL A 318 -21.76 0.06 10.39
CA VAL A 318 -20.97 0.04 11.64
C VAL A 318 -20.77 1.47 12.16
N SER A 319 -20.43 2.39 11.25
CA SER A 319 -20.48 3.82 11.49
C SER A 319 -20.54 4.60 10.18
N VAL A 320 -21.04 5.83 10.27
CA VAL A 320 -20.99 6.83 9.20
C VAL A 320 -20.05 7.95 9.65
N SER A 321 -19.08 8.32 8.82
CA SER A 321 -18.11 9.38 9.09
C SER A 321 -17.99 10.32 7.89
N ALA A 322 -17.47 11.52 8.11
CA ALA A 322 -17.20 12.48 7.05
C ALA A 322 -15.80 13.06 7.16
N VAL A 323 -15.19 13.33 6.01
CA VAL A 323 -13.84 13.87 5.87
C VAL A 323 -13.84 14.95 4.80
N ASP A 324 -13.01 15.98 4.95
CA ASP A 324 -12.84 17.00 3.92
C ASP A 324 -12.19 16.36 2.67
N ALA A 325 -12.85 16.47 1.53
CA ALA A 325 -12.34 15.96 0.26
C ALA A 325 -11.30 16.90 -0.37
N SER A 326 -11.21 18.15 0.10
CA SER A 326 -10.22 19.12 -0.35
C SER A 326 -8.84 18.84 0.25
N SER A 327 -7.84 19.55 -0.23
CA SER A 327 -6.48 19.49 0.30
C SER A 327 -6.31 20.14 1.68
N ASP A 328 -7.31 20.87 2.16
CA ASP A 328 -7.19 21.68 3.37
C ASP A 328 -7.43 20.84 4.64
N LEU A 329 -7.92 19.60 4.48
CA LEU A 329 -8.13 18.64 5.57
C LEU A 329 -8.91 19.24 6.76
N ARG A 330 -9.90 20.09 6.46
CA ARG A 330 -10.71 20.73 7.49
C ARG A 330 -11.49 19.66 8.25
N ARG A 331 -11.76 19.95 9.52
CA ARG A 331 -12.61 19.07 10.34
C ARG A 331 -14.05 19.17 9.83
N VAL A 332 -14.62 18.04 9.45
CA VAL A 332 -16.00 17.94 8.98
C VAL A 332 -16.86 17.31 10.07
N ASP A 333 -17.83 18.05 10.58
CA ASP A 333 -18.84 17.52 11.49
C ASP A 333 -20.07 17.05 10.69
N LEU A 334 -20.61 15.89 11.05
CA LEU A 334 -21.75 15.24 10.40
C LEU A 334 -23.05 16.07 10.45
N THR A 335 -23.10 17.07 11.31
CA THR A 335 -24.25 17.97 11.52
C THR A 335 -24.09 19.33 10.85
N THR A 336 -22.92 19.61 10.26
CA THR A 336 -22.65 20.93 9.65
C THR A 336 -23.29 21.04 8.27
N SER A 337 -24.13 22.05 8.08
CA SER A 337 -24.71 22.45 6.80
C SER A 337 -23.69 23.17 5.91
N GLY A 338 -23.99 23.31 4.61
CA GLY A 338 -23.13 24.02 3.66
C GLY A 338 -21.95 23.18 3.15
N TRP A 339 -22.03 21.86 3.27
CA TRP A 339 -21.08 20.89 2.73
C TRP A 339 -21.76 19.97 1.72
N ARG A 340 -21.09 19.70 0.61
CA ARG A 340 -21.53 18.79 -0.45
C ARG A 340 -20.62 17.57 -0.52
N VAL A 341 -21.20 16.38 -0.57
CA VAL A 341 -20.47 15.12 -0.74
C VAL A 341 -19.91 15.03 -2.17
N CYS A 342 -18.61 14.82 -2.30
CA CYS A 342 -17.92 14.64 -3.58
C CYS A 342 -17.61 13.18 -3.90
N PHE A 343 -17.27 12.41 -2.86
CA PHE A 343 -16.95 10.99 -2.97
C PHE A 343 -17.48 10.24 -1.75
N GLN A 344 -17.53 8.92 -1.87
CA GLN A 344 -17.91 8.04 -0.79
C GLN A 344 -17.05 6.77 -0.82
N THR A 345 -16.93 6.12 0.32
CA THR A 345 -16.37 4.77 0.44
C THR A 345 -17.23 4.00 1.43
N PRO A 346 -17.87 2.88 1.03
CA PRO A 346 -17.77 2.19 -0.27
C PRO A 346 -18.41 2.97 -1.43
N SER A 347 -18.03 2.67 -2.67
CA SER A 347 -18.59 3.33 -3.87
C SER A 347 -20.02 2.88 -4.16
N ARG A 348 -20.82 3.72 -4.84
CA ARG A 348 -22.23 3.44 -5.17
C ARG A 348 -22.49 2.13 -5.93
N ASP A 349 -21.50 1.65 -6.70
CA ASP A 349 -21.61 0.43 -7.50
C ASP A 349 -21.18 -0.83 -6.72
N GLU A 350 -20.88 -0.69 -5.42
CA GLU A 350 -20.49 -1.80 -4.55
C GLU A 350 -21.70 -2.33 -3.78
N SER A 351 -21.83 -3.66 -3.71
CA SER A 351 -22.82 -4.33 -2.85
C SER A 351 -22.11 -4.80 -1.57
N VAL A 352 -22.52 -4.29 -0.40
CA VAL A 352 -21.84 -4.56 0.87
C VAL A 352 -22.81 -5.01 1.95
N ARG A 353 -22.30 -5.56 3.06
CA ARG A 353 -23.08 -5.75 4.29
C ARG A 353 -22.81 -4.58 5.24
N PRO A 354 -23.74 -3.63 5.41
CA PRO A 354 -23.50 -2.41 6.20
C PRO A 354 -23.06 -2.71 7.63
N SER A 355 -23.61 -3.77 8.24
CA SER A 355 -23.31 -4.24 9.60
C SER A 355 -21.84 -4.60 9.83
N ARG A 356 -21.05 -4.74 8.76
CA ARG A 356 -19.61 -5.10 8.78
C ARG A 356 -18.72 -4.07 8.09
N ARG A 357 -19.27 -2.95 7.63
CA ARG A 357 -18.56 -1.91 6.88
C ARG A 357 -18.80 -0.53 7.48
N PHE A 358 -17.82 0.33 7.29
CA PHE A 358 -17.91 1.76 7.60
C PHE A 358 -18.27 2.52 6.32
N LEU A 359 -19.12 3.54 6.42
CA LEU A 359 -19.35 4.50 5.35
C LEU A 359 -18.59 5.78 5.65
N THR A 360 -17.76 6.23 4.71
CA THR A 360 -17.04 7.50 4.77
C THR A 360 -17.51 8.40 3.63
N LEU A 361 -18.02 9.58 3.97
CA LEU A 361 -18.45 10.61 3.04
C LEU A 361 -17.35 11.67 2.94
N TYR A 362 -16.84 11.90 1.74
CA TYR A 362 -15.83 12.93 1.52
C TYR A 362 -16.51 14.15 0.93
N ALA A 363 -16.53 15.25 1.67
CA ALA A 363 -17.29 16.44 1.35
C ALA A 363 -16.41 17.68 1.24
N VAL A 364 -16.86 18.70 0.51
CA VAL A 364 -16.28 20.05 0.47
C VAL A 364 -17.35 21.09 0.79
N PRO A 365 -17.00 22.32 1.21
CA PRO A 365 -17.98 23.40 1.29
C PRO A 365 -18.70 23.59 -0.04
N GLU A 366 -20.00 23.90 -0.01
CA GLU A 366 -20.84 23.96 -1.22
C GLU A 366 -20.37 24.94 -2.30
N GLN A 367 -19.59 25.95 -1.90
CA GLN A 367 -19.02 26.95 -2.79
C GLN A 367 -17.76 26.46 -3.52
N GLU A 368 -17.18 25.34 -3.08
CA GLU A 368 -16.00 24.74 -3.68
C GLU A 368 -16.35 23.66 -4.70
N LEU A 369 -15.54 23.55 -5.74
CA LEU A 369 -15.67 22.49 -6.73
C LEU A 369 -15.18 21.17 -6.14
N CYS A 370 -15.95 20.11 -6.35
CA CYS A 370 -15.51 18.78 -5.99
C CYS A 370 -14.20 18.43 -6.72
N PRO A 371 -13.20 17.86 -6.01
CA PRO A 371 -11.99 17.38 -6.67
C PRO A 371 -12.34 16.33 -7.73
N THR A 372 -11.47 16.15 -8.71
CA THR A 372 -11.63 15.08 -9.70
C THR A 372 -11.20 13.71 -9.15
N GLN A 373 -10.35 13.69 -8.11
CA GLN A 373 -9.85 12.46 -7.49
C GLN A 373 -9.78 12.60 -5.96
N LEU A 374 -10.31 11.60 -5.27
CA LEU A 374 -10.23 11.48 -3.81
C LEU A 374 -8.80 11.16 -3.40
N LEU A 375 -8.23 11.92 -2.45
CA LEU A 375 -6.82 11.79 -2.01
C LEU A 375 -5.80 12.07 -3.14
N GLY A 376 -6.19 12.88 -4.13
CA GLY A 376 -5.24 13.46 -5.05
C GLY A 376 -4.16 14.24 -4.28
N PRO A 377 -2.89 14.19 -4.70
CA PRO A 377 -1.83 14.78 -3.92
C PRO A 377 -2.03 16.31 -3.90
N ARG A 378 -2.13 16.91 -2.69
CA ARG A 378 -2.51 18.31 -2.42
C ARG A 378 -2.02 19.24 -3.53
N ARG A 379 -2.92 19.97 -4.18
CA ARG A 379 -2.54 20.97 -5.19
C ARG A 379 -2.10 22.24 -4.47
N ILE A 380 -1.04 22.86 -4.93
CA ILE A 380 -0.56 24.17 -4.49
C ILE A 380 -0.33 25.03 -5.72
N VAL A 381 -0.58 26.33 -5.59
CA VAL A 381 -0.10 27.32 -6.56
C VAL A 381 1.34 27.63 -6.19
N MET A 382 2.27 27.41 -7.12
CA MET A 382 3.69 27.58 -6.85
C MET A 382 4.01 29.07 -6.62
N PRO A 383 4.51 29.48 -5.44
CA PRO A 383 4.85 30.87 -5.19
C PRO A 383 6.04 31.33 -6.04
N ASP A 384 6.16 32.65 -6.24
CA ASP A 384 7.37 33.25 -6.81
C ASP A 384 8.48 33.32 -5.75
N LEU A 385 9.47 32.46 -5.94
CA LEU A 385 10.67 32.34 -5.12
C LEU A 385 11.88 33.00 -5.77
N ILE A 386 11.78 33.49 -7.01
CA ILE A 386 12.90 34.08 -7.73
C ILE A 386 13.37 35.35 -7.01
N GLY A 387 14.67 35.48 -6.78
CA GLY A 387 15.31 36.58 -6.06
C GLY A 387 15.30 36.44 -4.53
N ARG A 388 14.51 35.52 -3.96
CA ARG A 388 14.49 35.25 -2.52
C ARG A 388 15.77 34.54 -2.07
N ARG A 389 16.11 34.71 -0.79
CA ARG A 389 17.11 33.88 -0.13
C ARG A 389 16.63 32.43 -0.02
N PHE A 390 17.56 31.48 0.00
CA PHE A 390 17.24 30.07 0.00
C PHE A 390 16.52 29.64 1.29
N ASP A 391 16.93 30.16 2.45
CA ASP A 391 16.28 29.89 3.74
C ASP A 391 14.82 30.39 3.78
N ASP A 392 14.57 31.59 3.26
CA ASP A 392 13.23 32.15 3.10
C ASP A 392 12.39 31.32 2.12
N ALA A 393 12.97 30.88 1.01
CA ALA A 393 12.29 30.04 0.04
C ALA A 393 11.91 28.67 0.62
N LEU A 394 12.80 28.05 1.41
CA LEU A 394 12.50 26.80 2.11
C LEU A 394 11.39 26.97 3.15
N ARG A 395 11.34 28.09 3.86
CA ARG A 395 10.26 28.39 4.82
C ARG A 395 8.90 28.47 4.11
N VAL A 396 8.84 29.23 3.02
CA VAL A 396 7.62 29.34 2.19
C VAL A 396 7.18 27.98 1.63
N LEU A 397 8.12 27.17 1.12
CA LEU A 397 7.81 25.81 0.63
C LEU A 397 7.38 24.86 1.75
N GLY A 398 7.93 25.02 2.96
CA GLY A 398 7.57 24.26 4.15
C GLY A 398 6.14 24.54 4.61
N ASP A 399 5.70 25.80 4.60
CA ASP A 399 4.33 26.19 4.94
C ASP A 399 3.29 25.60 3.95
N LEU A 400 3.73 25.33 2.72
CA LEU A 400 2.93 24.66 1.68
C LEU A 400 3.02 23.12 1.73
N ASP A 401 3.77 22.56 2.68
CA ASP A 401 4.00 21.12 2.85
C ASP A 401 4.59 20.45 1.59
N VAL A 402 5.53 21.14 0.93
CA VAL A 402 6.24 20.59 -0.24
C VAL A 402 7.28 19.58 0.22
N ALA A 403 7.08 18.31 -0.16
CA ALA A 403 7.87 17.21 0.37
C ALA A 403 9.32 17.14 -0.14
N HIS A 404 9.59 17.69 -1.33
CA HIS A 404 10.85 17.46 -2.05
C HIS A 404 11.37 18.72 -2.72
N THR A 405 12.48 19.25 -2.22
CA THR A 405 13.24 20.33 -2.86
C THR A 405 14.61 19.81 -3.27
N ALA A 406 15.06 20.13 -4.48
CA ALA A 406 16.40 19.83 -4.96
C ALA A 406 17.10 21.12 -5.38
N THR A 407 18.34 21.27 -4.96
CA THR A 407 19.12 22.48 -5.18
C THR A 407 20.19 22.25 -6.25
N TRP A 408 20.35 23.26 -7.10
CA TRP A 408 21.25 23.25 -8.24
C TRP A 408 22.02 24.57 -8.26
N HIS A 409 23.26 24.56 -8.69
CA HIS A 409 24.00 25.79 -8.92
C HIS A 409 23.52 26.45 -10.21
N ALA A 410 23.16 27.74 -10.19
CA ALA A 410 22.52 28.44 -11.31
C ALA A 410 23.35 28.44 -12.61
N HIS A 411 24.66 28.70 -12.53
CA HIS A 411 25.54 28.71 -13.72
C HIS A 411 26.04 27.33 -14.17
N THR A 412 26.43 26.46 -13.23
CA THR A 412 27.08 25.18 -13.58
C THR A 412 26.10 24.03 -13.77
N ASN A 413 24.84 24.21 -13.34
CA ASN A 413 23.80 23.18 -13.30
C ASN A 413 24.23 21.91 -12.55
N ARG A 414 25.22 22.02 -11.65
CA ARG A 414 25.64 20.95 -10.76
C ARG A 414 24.72 20.93 -9.55
N ARG A 415 24.38 19.72 -9.10
CA ARG A 415 23.59 19.55 -7.88
C ARG A 415 24.38 20.05 -6.69
N LEU A 416 23.74 20.88 -5.87
CA LEU A 416 24.27 21.29 -4.58
C LEU A 416 23.86 20.22 -3.56
N TYR A 417 24.78 19.84 -2.68
CA TYR A 417 24.55 18.87 -1.61
C TYR A 417 24.62 19.61 -0.27
N ASP A 418 23.91 19.09 0.74
CA ASP A 418 23.65 19.71 2.06
C ASP A 418 24.89 20.11 2.89
N ASP A 419 26.10 19.84 2.41
CA ASP A 419 27.35 20.11 3.13
C ASP A 419 27.83 21.58 3.00
N ARG A 420 27.05 22.47 2.38
CA ARG A 420 27.38 23.90 2.21
C ARG A 420 26.35 24.77 2.92
N ASP A 421 26.84 25.85 3.53
CA ASP A 421 26.01 26.94 4.03
C ASP A 421 25.41 27.68 2.83
N LEU A 422 24.16 27.33 2.49
CA LEU A 422 23.41 27.85 1.35
C LEU A 422 22.38 28.91 1.77
N ASP A 423 22.27 29.22 3.06
CA ASP A 423 21.14 29.98 3.61
C ASP A 423 21.10 31.43 3.07
N ASP A 424 22.26 32.01 2.76
CA ASP A 424 22.36 33.34 2.17
C ASP A 424 22.23 33.36 0.62
N TRP A 425 22.27 32.19 -0.03
CA TRP A 425 22.23 32.11 -1.49
C TRP A 425 20.85 32.52 -2.02
N ARG A 426 20.82 33.09 -3.23
CA ARG A 426 19.57 33.55 -3.86
C ARG A 426 19.07 32.59 -4.91
N VAL A 427 17.76 32.42 -5.01
CA VAL A 427 17.11 31.65 -6.07
C VAL A 427 17.10 32.44 -7.38
N CYS A 428 17.82 31.99 -8.40
CA CYS A 428 17.79 32.62 -9.74
C CYS A 428 16.74 32.02 -10.67
N ARG A 429 16.36 30.77 -10.45
CA ARG A 429 15.35 30.05 -11.22
C ARG A 429 14.70 29.02 -10.32
N GLN A 430 13.42 28.78 -10.55
CA GLN A 430 12.66 27.70 -9.96
C GLN A 430 12.01 26.85 -11.05
N GLN A 431 11.76 25.59 -10.73
CA GLN A 431 10.89 24.70 -11.47
C GLN A 431 10.11 23.89 -10.44
N PRO A 432 8.78 23.80 -10.49
CA PRO A 432 7.83 24.49 -11.38
C PRO A 432 7.90 26.03 -11.41
N GLU A 433 7.40 26.63 -12.49
CA GLU A 433 7.33 28.10 -12.67
C GLU A 433 6.39 28.75 -11.64
N PRO A 434 6.59 30.03 -11.28
CA PRO A 434 5.65 30.76 -10.43
C PRO A 434 4.22 30.70 -10.98
N GLU A 435 3.24 30.72 -10.08
CA GLU A 435 1.80 30.65 -10.36
C GLU A 435 1.31 29.33 -11.00
N SER A 436 2.19 28.34 -11.21
CA SER A 436 1.78 27.05 -11.73
C SER A 436 1.11 26.19 -10.65
N GLU A 437 -0.05 25.62 -10.97
CA GLU A 437 -0.74 24.68 -10.08
C GLU A 437 -0.07 23.31 -10.15
N VAL A 438 0.57 22.90 -9.06
CA VAL A 438 1.31 21.64 -8.97
C VAL A 438 0.91 20.84 -7.74
N SER A 439 1.30 19.57 -7.71
CA SER A 439 1.10 18.77 -6.50
C SER A 439 2.17 19.10 -5.45
N ALA A 440 1.84 19.09 -4.17
CA ALA A 440 2.77 19.24 -3.03
C ALA A 440 3.86 18.15 -2.99
N TRP A 441 3.66 17.04 -3.70
CA TRP A 441 4.65 15.97 -3.87
C TRP A 441 5.56 16.17 -5.09
N THR A 442 5.30 17.21 -5.88
CA THR A 442 6.14 17.58 -7.03
C THR A 442 7.48 18.02 -6.49
N GLN A 443 8.56 17.48 -7.06
CA GLN A 443 9.91 17.96 -6.74
C GLN A 443 10.05 19.40 -7.23
N VAL A 444 10.47 20.29 -6.33
CA VAL A 444 10.80 21.68 -6.65
C VAL A 444 12.31 21.78 -6.83
N ASP A 445 12.74 22.10 -8.05
CA ASP A 445 14.13 22.37 -8.36
C ASP A 445 14.39 23.88 -8.20
N LEU A 446 15.36 24.23 -7.35
CA LEU A 446 15.80 25.60 -7.13
C LEU A 446 17.24 25.75 -7.63
N TRP A 447 17.47 26.72 -8.52
CA TRP A 447 18.79 27.09 -9.00
C TRP A 447 19.30 28.28 -8.20
N LEU A 448 20.32 28.04 -7.38
CA LEU A 448 20.87 28.99 -6.42
C LEU A 448 22.16 29.64 -6.95
N ILE A 449 22.41 30.86 -6.54
CA ILE A 449 23.66 31.58 -6.77
C ILE A 449 24.20 32.19 -5.48
N ASP A 450 25.53 32.26 -5.36
CA ASP A 450 26.22 32.95 -4.27
C ASP A 450 25.74 34.42 -4.14
N PRO A 451 25.69 34.98 -2.91
CA PRO A 451 25.18 36.34 -2.65
C PRO A 451 25.87 37.44 -3.48
N ASP A 452 27.17 37.27 -3.76
CA ASP A 452 28.01 38.26 -4.45
C ASP A 452 27.94 38.15 -5.97
N THR A 453 27.24 37.14 -6.50
CA THR A 453 27.13 36.92 -7.95
C THR A 453 25.70 37.20 -8.40
N PRO A 454 25.48 38.13 -9.35
CA PRO A 454 24.14 38.42 -9.84
C PRO A 454 23.58 37.21 -10.58
N CYS A 455 22.24 37.07 -10.55
CA CYS A 455 21.51 36.13 -11.42
C CYS A 455 21.62 36.56 -12.89
N ALA A 456 22.80 36.42 -13.49
CA ALA A 456 22.97 36.64 -14.92
C ALA A 456 22.16 35.57 -15.66
N GLN A 457 21.25 36.03 -16.53
CA GLN A 457 20.44 35.18 -17.40
C GLN A 457 21.33 34.11 -18.03
N PRO A 458 21.05 32.80 -17.85
CA PRO A 458 21.95 31.77 -18.35
C PRO A 458 22.05 31.86 -19.86
N SER A 459 23.31 31.85 -20.32
CA SER A 459 23.68 31.73 -21.73
C SER A 459 22.83 30.66 -22.42
N PRO A 460 22.33 30.91 -23.65
CA PRO A 460 21.35 30.07 -24.32
C PRO A 460 21.78 28.61 -24.34
N SER A 461 20.79 27.74 -24.04
CA SER A 461 20.88 26.28 -24.08
C SER A 461 21.87 25.79 -25.15
N PRO A 462 22.85 24.92 -24.80
CA PRO A 462 23.82 24.43 -25.77
C PRO A 462 23.08 23.78 -26.94
N LYS A 463 23.23 24.38 -28.13
CA LYS A 463 22.67 23.85 -29.38
C LYS A 463 22.93 22.34 -29.44
N PRO A 464 21.90 21.50 -29.70
CA PRO A 464 22.07 20.05 -29.78
C PRO A 464 23.20 19.74 -30.76
N LYS A 465 24.23 19.01 -30.31
CA LYS A 465 25.28 18.54 -31.22
C LYS A 465 24.60 17.74 -32.35
N PRO A 466 24.90 18.03 -33.63
CA PRO A 466 24.26 17.37 -34.76
C PRO A 466 24.46 15.85 -34.65
N LYS A 467 23.36 15.10 -34.79
CA LYS A 467 23.37 13.64 -34.74
C LYS A 467 24.41 13.08 -35.73
N PRO A 468 25.26 12.12 -35.34
CA PRO A 468 26.16 11.44 -36.24
C PRO A 468 25.38 10.82 -37.40
N LYS A 469 25.86 11.01 -38.65
CA LYS A 469 25.26 10.40 -39.84
C LYS A 469 25.17 8.86 -39.66
N PRO A 470 24.04 8.22 -40.00
CA PRO A 470 23.90 6.77 -39.90
C PRO A 470 24.96 6.06 -40.76
N LYS A 471 25.64 5.06 -40.19
CA LYS A 471 26.52 4.18 -40.96
C LYS A 471 25.71 3.38 -42.00
N PRO A 472 26.24 3.12 -43.20
CA PRO A 472 25.56 2.33 -44.23
C PRO A 472 25.22 0.93 -43.72
N LYS A 473 24.01 0.45 -44.03
CA LYS A 473 23.56 -0.92 -43.71
C LYS A 473 24.39 -1.94 -44.50
N PRO A 474 24.81 -3.06 -43.88
CA PRO A 474 25.41 -4.19 -44.59
C PRO A 474 24.42 -4.82 -45.57
N ASN A 475 24.93 -5.23 -46.73
CA ASN A 475 24.17 -5.85 -47.81
C ASN A 475 23.58 -7.20 -47.36
N PRO A 476 22.31 -7.53 -47.70
CA PRO A 476 21.71 -8.80 -47.32
C PRO A 476 22.34 -9.98 -48.06
N ASN A 477 22.62 -11.05 -47.30
CA ASN A 477 23.15 -12.32 -47.77
C ASN A 477 22.07 -13.07 -48.61
N PRO A 478 22.43 -13.84 -49.67
CA PRO A 478 21.47 -14.51 -50.54
C PRO A 478 20.65 -15.60 -49.82
N GLU A 479 19.38 -15.73 -50.21
CA GLU A 479 18.45 -16.75 -49.73
C GLU A 479 18.91 -18.19 -50.11
N PRO A 480 18.69 -19.18 -49.23
CA PRO A 480 18.96 -20.58 -49.53
C PRO A 480 17.84 -21.21 -50.39
N GLU A 481 18.25 -21.96 -51.41
CA GLU A 481 17.38 -22.65 -52.36
C GLU A 481 16.44 -23.69 -51.72
N SER A 482 15.21 -23.74 -52.22
CA SER A 482 14.12 -24.63 -51.84
C SER A 482 14.37 -26.09 -52.20
N ARG A 483 14.27 -27.01 -51.22
CA ARG A 483 14.25 -28.46 -51.45
C ARG A 483 12.92 -28.95 -52.06
N PRO A 484 12.91 -30.00 -52.91
CA PRO A 484 11.70 -30.52 -53.56
C PRO A 484 10.81 -31.37 -52.62
N ARG A 485 9.49 -31.32 -52.86
CA ARG A 485 8.45 -32.13 -52.20
C ARG A 485 8.47 -33.61 -52.67
N PRO A 486 8.21 -34.59 -51.78
CA PRO A 486 7.98 -35.99 -52.16
C PRO A 486 6.59 -36.25 -52.77
N GLN A 487 6.53 -37.12 -53.78
CA GLN A 487 5.31 -37.64 -54.42
C GLN A 487 4.64 -38.77 -53.59
N PRO A 488 3.30 -38.94 -53.65
CA PRO A 488 2.59 -40.04 -53.01
C PRO A 488 2.53 -41.32 -53.86
N GLN A 489 2.79 -42.47 -53.22
CA GLN A 489 2.65 -43.80 -53.82
C GLN A 489 1.22 -44.33 -53.70
N TYR A 490 0.72 -44.91 -54.80
CA TYR A 490 -0.48 -45.75 -54.86
C TYR A 490 -0.11 -47.20 -54.55
N GLY A 491 -0.98 -47.93 -53.85
CA GLY A 491 -0.91 -49.38 -53.79
C GLY A 491 -1.86 -50.06 -52.80
N SER A 492 -2.73 -50.92 -53.35
CA SER A 492 -3.23 -52.17 -52.75
C SER A 492 -4.60 -52.19 -52.02
N THR A 493 -5.61 -52.55 -52.81
CA THR A 493 -6.44 -53.78 -52.72
C THR A 493 -7.08 -54.23 -51.38
N THR A 494 -8.43 -54.25 -51.43
CA THR A 494 -9.31 -55.43 -51.25
C THR A 494 -9.69 -55.94 -49.84
N SER A 495 -11.02 -56.12 -49.73
CA SER A 495 -11.83 -57.02 -48.87
C SER A 495 -12.14 -56.66 -47.40
N GLY A 496 -13.43 -56.36 -47.16
CA GLY A 496 -14.27 -57.29 -46.39
C GLY A 496 -14.93 -56.78 -45.10
N GLY A 497 -16.27 -56.59 -45.14
CA GLY A 497 -17.18 -57.04 -44.08
C GLY A 497 -17.82 -56.00 -43.14
N THR A 498 -19.13 -55.76 -43.37
CA THR A 498 -20.28 -55.76 -42.40
C THR A 498 -20.15 -54.98 -41.06
N THR A 499 -21.09 -54.15 -40.56
CA THR A 499 -22.57 -54.15 -40.59
C THR A 499 -23.09 -52.85 -39.94
N GLY A 500 -24.28 -52.35 -40.35
CA GLY A 500 -25.26 -51.77 -39.40
C GLY A 500 -25.59 -50.26 -39.41
N GLY A 501 -26.66 -49.88 -40.12
CA GLY A 501 -27.81 -49.15 -39.55
C GLY A 501 -27.88 -47.60 -39.52
N SER A 502 -28.71 -47.04 -40.42
CA SER A 502 -29.79 -46.00 -40.23
C SER A 502 -29.45 -44.65 -39.55
N THR A 503 -29.94 -43.45 -39.91
CA THR A 503 -30.98 -42.89 -40.81
C THR A 503 -30.92 -41.35 -40.68
N GLY A 504 -31.24 -40.59 -41.75
CA GLY A 504 -32.04 -39.35 -41.60
C GLY A 504 -31.48 -38.00 -42.11
N GLY A 505 -32.05 -37.50 -43.23
CA GLY A 505 -32.34 -36.09 -43.58
C GLY A 505 -31.14 -35.20 -44.01
N GLY A 506 -31.01 -34.71 -45.25
CA GLY A 506 -31.88 -33.74 -45.95
C GLY A 506 -31.44 -32.30 -45.61
N SER A 507 -31.14 -31.33 -46.47
CA SER A 507 -31.34 -31.15 -47.91
C SER A 507 -30.40 -30.06 -48.45
N SER A 508 -30.17 -30.15 -49.75
CA SER A 508 -29.58 -29.24 -50.74
C SER A 508 -29.91 -27.73 -50.64
N ARG A 509 -28.95 -26.88 -51.05
CA ARG A 509 -29.03 -26.09 -52.31
C ARG A 509 -27.73 -25.32 -52.62
N SER A 510 -27.14 -25.74 -53.74
CA SER A 510 -26.46 -24.97 -54.80
C SER A 510 -27.07 -23.58 -55.05
N GLY A 511 -26.39 -22.58 -55.60
CA GLY A 511 -25.14 -22.51 -56.36
C GLY A 511 -25.19 -21.25 -57.23
N SER A 512 -24.11 -21.07 -58.01
CA SER A 512 -24.02 -20.24 -59.22
C SER A 512 -23.48 -18.80 -59.08
N SER A 513 -22.19 -18.73 -59.37
CA SER A 513 -21.39 -17.66 -59.96
C SER A 513 -21.91 -17.16 -61.31
N THR A 514 -21.69 -15.87 -61.61
CA THR A 514 -21.36 -15.40 -62.97
C THR A 514 -20.51 -14.13 -62.96
N SER A 515 -19.55 -14.15 -63.88
CA SER A 515 -18.48 -13.22 -64.22
C SER A 515 -18.91 -12.07 -65.14
N GLY A 516 -18.12 -10.98 -65.17
CA GLY A 516 -18.06 -10.06 -66.33
C GLY A 516 -17.35 -8.74 -66.05
N GLY A 517 -16.14 -8.56 -66.60
CA GLY A 517 -15.45 -7.25 -66.77
C GLY A 517 -16.15 -6.38 -67.84
N SER A 518 -15.71 -5.18 -68.23
CA SER A 518 -14.41 -4.51 -68.17
C SER A 518 -14.59 -3.00 -68.44
N SER A 519 -13.64 -2.19 -67.94
CA SER A 519 -13.01 -0.96 -68.52
C SER A 519 -13.82 -0.04 -69.49
N THR A 520 -13.81 1.29 -69.34
CA THR A 520 -12.71 2.18 -69.80
C THR A 520 -13.04 3.67 -69.56
N THR A 521 -12.00 4.50 -69.29
CA THR A 521 -11.76 5.94 -69.66
C THR A 521 -12.81 7.02 -69.29
N SER A 522 -12.51 8.29 -68.97
CA SER A 522 -11.32 9.15 -68.96
C SER A 522 -11.72 10.56 -68.47
N GLY A 523 -10.77 11.32 -67.89
CA GLY A 523 -10.76 12.80 -67.81
C GLY A 523 -11.67 13.42 -66.73
N GLY A 524 -11.35 14.53 -66.08
CA GLY A 524 -10.27 15.50 -66.17
C GLY A 524 -10.57 16.63 -65.18
N THR A 525 -9.51 17.07 -64.48
CA THR A 525 -9.21 18.34 -63.79
C THR A 525 -10.24 19.47 -63.55
N SER A 526 -9.93 20.22 -62.48
CA SER A 526 -10.34 21.57 -62.04
C SER A 526 -11.41 21.54 -60.93
N GLY A 527 -11.30 22.26 -59.81
CA GLY A 527 -10.49 23.40 -59.40
C GLY A 527 -11.38 24.23 -58.45
N GLY A 528 -10.82 24.92 -57.45
CA GLY A 528 -11.53 26.02 -56.79
C GLY A 528 -11.77 25.86 -55.28
N SER A 529 -10.92 26.57 -54.55
CA SER A 529 -11.04 27.03 -53.18
C SER A 529 -12.34 27.80 -52.91
N SER A 530 -12.86 27.76 -51.68
CA SER A 530 -12.93 28.93 -50.78
C SER A 530 -13.95 28.75 -49.64
N SER A 531 -13.54 29.32 -48.52
CA SER A 531 -14.23 29.62 -47.27
C SER A 531 -15.67 30.12 -47.38
N THR A 532 -16.57 29.69 -46.49
CA THR A 532 -17.44 30.63 -45.75
C THR A 532 -17.90 30.06 -44.41
N SER A 533 -17.73 30.88 -43.39
CA SER A 533 -18.29 30.87 -42.05
C SER A 533 -19.83 30.96 -42.00
N GLY A 534 -20.45 30.30 -41.02
CA GLY A 534 -21.86 30.51 -40.66
C GLY A 534 -22.28 29.56 -39.55
N GLY A 535 -22.70 30.11 -38.40
CA GLY A 535 -22.88 29.38 -37.15
C GLY A 535 -24.27 28.84 -36.84
N THR A 536 -24.35 28.41 -35.57
CA THR A 536 -25.50 28.17 -34.68
C THR A 536 -26.32 26.88 -34.78
N THR A 537 -26.04 26.00 -33.80
CA THR A 537 -26.96 25.33 -32.86
C THR A 537 -28.27 24.71 -33.37
N SER A 538 -28.29 23.38 -33.35
CA SER A 538 -29.16 22.50 -32.53
C SER A 538 -29.67 21.29 -33.33
N GLY A 539 -29.25 20.09 -32.90
CA GLY A 539 -29.65 18.82 -33.51
C GLY A 539 -28.72 17.69 -33.07
N THR A 540 -29.10 16.99 -31.99
CA THR A 540 -28.68 15.63 -31.58
C THR A 540 -27.44 15.07 -32.29
N GLY A 541 -26.26 15.44 -31.79
CA GLY A 541 -24.97 15.16 -32.41
C GLY A 541 -24.43 13.77 -32.05
N SER A 542 -24.51 12.85 -33.01
CA SER A 542 -23.58 11.72 -33.10
C SER A 542 -22.16 12.27 -33.19
N ARG A 543 -21.38 12.15 -32.12
CA ARG A 543 -19.94 12.47 -32.15
C ARG A 543 -19.30 11.66 -33.29
N PRO A 544 -18.51 12.26 -34.20
CA PRO A 544 -17.69 11.50 -35.12
C PRO A 544 -16.68 10.72 -34.29
N GLY A 545 -16.98 9.45 -34.01
CA GLY A 545 -16.09 8.63 -33.21
C GLY A 545 -14.82 8.35 -33.99
N THR A 546 -13.70 8.36 -33.28
CA THR A 546 -12.39 8.05 -33.86
C THR A 546 -12.33 6.57 -34.20
N GLN A 547 -11.87 6.22 -35.39
CA GLN A 547 -11.63 4.83 -35.78
C GLN A 547 -10.15 4.50 -35.70
N PHE A 548 -9.79 3.25 -35.33
CA PHE A 548 -8.41 2.80 -35.33
C PHE A 548 -7.74 3.02 -36.70
N GLY A 549 -6.51 3.49 -36.71
CA GLY A 549 -5.75 3.78 -37.92
C GLY A 549 -5.96 5.18 -38.53
N GLN A 550 -6.95 5.95 -38.07
CA GLN A 550 -7.09 7.36 -38.45
C GLN A 550 -5.99 8.22 -37.85
N TYR A 551 -5.63 9.29 -38.56
CA TYR A 551 -4.62 10.24 -38.11
C TYR A 551 -5.05 10.94 -36.82
N CYS A 552 -4.09 11.21 -35.97
CA CYS A 552 -4.30 11.87 -34.69
C CYS A 552 -3.16 12.84 -34.39
N SER A 553 -3.46 13.89 -33.62
CA SER A 553 -2.47 14.83 -33.12
C SER A 553 -3.02 15.48 -31.84
N PRO A 554 -2.22 15.62 -30.77
CA PRO A 554 -0.81 15.23 -30.66
C PRO A 554 -0.61 13.73 -30.33
N VAL A 555 0.62 13.22 -30.55
CA VAL A 555 1.03 11.89 -30.08
C VAL A 555 0.86 11.80 -28.56
N GLY A 556 0.21 10.74 -28.10
CA GLY A 556 -0.14 10.54 -26.70
C GLY A 556 -1.56 10.95 -26.33
N ALA A 557 -2.32 11.62 -27.22
CA ALA A 557 -3.74 11.89 -27.01
C ALA A 557 -4.51 10.57 -26.78
N THR A 558 -5.56 10.63 -25.96
CA THR A 558 -6.46 9.50 -25.66
C THR A 558 -7.87 9.81 -26.15
N ALA A 559 -8.56 8.82 -26.71
CA ALA A 559 -9.93 8.92 -27.17
C ALA A 559 -10.70 7.62 -26.92
N THR A 560 -12.02 7.67 -27.11
CA THR A 560 -12.87 6.48 -27.13
C THR A 560 -13.33 6.26 -28.57
N THR A 561 -13.10 5.08 -29.10
CA THR A 561 -13.51 4.73 -30.46
C THR A 561 -15.03 4.64 -30.59
N THR A 562 -15.54 4.59 -31.83
CA THR A 562 -16.99 4.41 -32.09
C THR A 562 -17.58 3.17 -31.42
N ASP A 563 -16.77 2.14 -31.18
CA ASP A 563 -17.15 0.90 -30.50
C ASP A 563 -16.85 0.91 -28.98
N GLY A 564 -16.58 2.07 -28.38
CA GLY A 564 -16.46 2.23 -26.93
C GLY A 564 -15.11 1.85 -26.32
N ARG A 565 -14.11 1.48 -27.13
CA ARG A 565 -12.79 1.07 -26.64
C ARG A 565 -11.85 2.27 -26.43
N PRO A 566 -10.99 2.24 -25.41
CA PRO A 566 -9.97 3.26 -25.23
C PRO A 566 -8.90 3.15 -26.33
N ALA A 567 -8.64 4.26 -27.01
CA ALA A 567 -7.58 4.41 -27.99
C ALA A 567 -6.55 5.46 -27.54
N LYS A 568 -5.31 5.28 -27.97
CA LYS A 568 -4.21 6.23 -27.76
C LYS A 568 -3.53 6.54 -29.09
N CYS A 569 -3.11 7.78 -29.26
CA CYS A 569 -2.42 8.26 -30.45
C CYS A 569 -0.94 7.84 -30.41
N PHE A 570 -0.47 7.03 -31.36
CA PHE A 570 0.91 6.54 -31.44
C PHE A 570 1.58 7.02 -32.72
N MET A 571 2.90 7.22 -32.65
CA MET A 571 3.71 7.49 -33.84
C MET A 571 3.99 6.18 -34.60
N GLY A 572 3.52 6.08 -35.84
CA GLY A 572 3.81 4.96 -36.73
C GLY A 572 5.27 4.95 -37.21
N ARG A 573 5.71 3.82 -37.76
CA ARG A 573 7.06 3.70 -38.38
C ARG A 573 7.23 4.60 -39.61
N ASP A 574 6.12 5.01 -40.21
CA ASP A 574 6.02 5.97 -41.32
C ASP A 574 6.13 7.43 -40.83
N GLY A 575 6.27 7.67 -39.53
CA GLY A 575 6.34 9.02 -38.95
C GLY A 575 4.99 9.74 -38.88
N GLN A 576 3.89 9.03 -39.13
CA GLN A 576 2.54 9.58 -39.02
C GLN A 576 1.85 9.07 -37.76
N ALA A 577 1.20 9.97 -37.03
CA ALA A 577 0.52 9.64 -35.79
C ALA A 577 -0.89 9.09 -36.06
N ARG A 578 -1.22 7.91 -35.50
CA ARG A 578 -2.51 7.23 -35.70
C ARG A 578 -3.08 6.66 -34.40
N TRP A 579 -4.41 6.56 -34.33
CA TRP A 579 -5.11 5.94 -33.20
C TRP A 579 -4.85 4.42 -33.16
N GLY A 580 -4.37 3.92 -32.02
CA GLY A 580 -4.13 2.50 -31.74
C GLY A 580 -4.66 2.06 -30.37
N TYR A 581 -4.61 0.76 -30.08
CA TYR A 581 -5.08 0.19 -28.82
C TYR A 581 -4.28 0.71 -27.62
N ASN A 582 -4.98 1.17 -26.58
CA ASN A 582 -4.34 1.53 -25.31
C ASN A 582 -4.13 0.26 -24.45
N SER A 583 -3.11 -0.54 -24.77
CA SER A 583 -2.77 -1.79 -24.06
C SER A 583 -1.97 -1.53 -22.77
N GLY A 584 -2.36 -0.50 -22.01
CA GLY A 584 -1.67 -0.04 -20.79
C GLY A 584 -1.82 -0.97 -19.60
#